data_AF-A0A960NT13-F1
#
_entry.id   AF-A0A960NT13-F1
#
_cell.length_a   1.000
_cell.length_b   1.000
_cell.length_c   1.000
_cell.angle_alpha   90.00
_cell.angle_beta   90.00
_cell.angle_gamma   90.00
#
_symmetry.space_group_name_H-M   'P 1'
#
loop_
_entity.id
_entity.type
_entity.pdbx_description
1 polymer ?
#
loop_
_entity_poly.entity_id
_entity_poly.type
_entity_poly.pdbx_seq_one_letter_code
_entity_poly.pdbx_strand_id
1 'polypeptide(L)'
;MAIRTKPEESSQAADRNERPLQFRNNPEVQKRLDAYKEANQNDVTYYTRVVSEAPERARDMLLYKDMQRHEADMRLVEKQLPQAKAFYEAQPQEVQTRIDSQLKDVKPYYKDKAFVGEVLREMNRKNRQTLTRSGIAASNS
;
A
#
# COMPACT_ATOMS: atom_id res chain seq x y z
N MET A 1 36.92 -2.58 -29.02
CA MET A 1 35.69 -3.35 -29.27
C MET A 1 35.84 -4.72 -28.61
N ALA A 2 35.18 -4.94 -27.48
CA ALA A 2 34.93 -6.28 -26.93
C ALA A 2 33.74 -6.15 -25.96
N ILE A 3 32.57 -6.59 -26.44
CA ILE A 3 31.29 -6.54 -25.73
C ILE A 3 31.33 -7.66 -24.67
N ARG A 4 31.31 -7.30 -23.39
CA ARG A 4 31.04 -8.25 -22.31
C ARG A 4 29.53 -8.50 -22.26
N THR A 5 29.15 -9.73 -22.55
CA THR A 5 27.81 -10.27 -22.47
C THR A 5 27.27 -10.21 -21.04
N LYS A 6 26.06 -9.69 -20.91
CA LYS A 6 25.22 -9.62 -19.72
C LYS A 6 24.80 -11.03 -19.32
N PRO A 7 24.89 -11.46 -18.04
CA PRO A 7 24.17 -12.64 -17.61
C PRO A 7 22.74 -12.23 -17.21
N GLU A 8 21.81 -12.71 -18.02
CA GLU A 8 20.58 -13.44 -17.65
C GLU A 8 19.76 -12.90 -16.48
N GLU A 9 18.54 -12.48 -16.84
CA GLU A 9 17.43 -12.16 -15.96
C GLU A 9 17.19 -13.31 -14.97
N SER A 10 17.33 -12.98 -13.68
CA SER A 10 17.04 -13.87 -12.56
C SER A 10 15.60 -14.35 -12.63
N SER A 11 15.46 -15.63 -12.96
CA SER A 11 14.32 -16.53 -12.88
C SER A 11 13.79 -16.71 -11.43
N GLN A 12 13.36 -15.62 -10.78
CA GLN A 12 12.82 -15.65 -9.41
C GLN A 12 11.30 -15.87 -9.31
N ALA A 13 10.61 -16.13 -10.42
CA ALA A 13 9.16 -16.34 -10.41
C ALA A 13 8.74 -17.80 -10.13
N ALA A 14 9.63 -18.79 -10.31
CA ALA A 14 9.25 -20.21 -10.26
C ALA A 14 9.28 -20.83 -8.85
N ASP A 15 9.95 -20.21 -7.87
CA ASP A 15 10.33 -20.87 -6.60
C ASP A 15 9.44 -20.47 -5.39
N ARG A 16 8.35 -19.73 -5.61
CA ARG A 16 7.45 -19.27 -4.52
C ARG A 16 6.39 -20.30 -4.11
N ASN A 17 6.26 -21.40 -4.83
CA ASN A 17 5.18 -22.38 -4.64
C ASN A 17 5.50 -23.50 -3.63
N GLU A 18 6.73 -23.59 -3.10
CA GLU A 18 7.15 -24.78 -2.34
C GLU A 18 7.18 -24.61 -0.80
N ARG A 19 7.08 -23.38 -0.29
CA ARG A 19 7.09 -23.16 1.17
C ARG A 19 5.67 -23.12 1.72
N PRO A 20 5.37 -23.86 2.81
CA PRO A 20 4.07 -23.75 3.45
C PRO A 20 3.83 -22.32 3.92
N LEU A 21 2.62 -21.83 3.73
CA LEU A 21 2.18 -20.52 4.23
C LEU A 21 2.42 -20.44 5.74
N GLN A 22 3.30 -19.53 6.15
CA GLN A 22 3.53 -19.22 7.57
C GLN A 22 2.79 -17.94 7.94
N PHE A 23 1.95 -18.03 8.97
CA PHE A 23 1.18 -16.88 9.47
C PHE A 23 1.83 -16.32 10.72
N ARG A 24 1.95 -14.99 10.80
CA ARG A 24 2.34 -14.30 12.02
C ARG A 24 1.12 -14.25 12.95
N ASN A 25 1.20 -14.91 14.08
CA ASN A 25 0.13 -14.93 15.07
C ASN A 25 0.34 -13.80 16.08
N ASN A 26 -0.66 -12.92 16.20
CA ASN A 26 -0.74 -11.96 17.30
C ASN A 26 -1.75 -12.49 18.33
N PRO A 27 -1.32 -12.77 19.58
CA PRO A 27 -2.19 -13.38 20.59
C PRO A 27 -3.41 -12.51 20.95
N GLU A 28 -3.27 -11.18 20.91
CA GLU A 28 -4.39 -10.27 21.20
C GLU A 28 -5.44 -10.27 20.10
N VAL A 29 -5.02 -10.44 18.85
CA VAL A 29 -5.94 -10.56 17.71
C VAL A 29 -6.64 -11.90 17.77
N GLN A 30 -5.91 -12.97 18.10
CA GLN A 30 -6.48 -14.31 18.25
C GLN A 30 -7.55 -14.34 19.34
N LYS A 31 -7.30 -13.76 20.52
CA LYS A 31 -8.28 -13.68 21.61
C LYS A 31 -9.56 -12.94 21.19
N ARG A 32 -9.42 -11.83 20.47
CA ARG A 32 -10.57 -11.07 19.94
C ARG A 32 -11.35 -11.89 18.90
N LEU A 33 -10.64 -12.61 18.05
CA LEU A 33 -11.25 -13.49 17.05
C LEU A 33 -12.01 -14.64 17.71
N ASP A 34 -11.46 -15.25 18.75
CA ASP A 34 -12.11 -16.37 19.45
C ASP A 34 -13.39 -15.92 20.17
N ALA A 35 -13.37 -14.77 20.84
CA ALA A 35 -14.58 -14.17 21.41
C ALA A 35 -15.65 -13.85 20.34
N TYR A 36 -15.22 -13.38 19.16
CA TYR A 36 -16.13 -13.14 18.04
C TYR A 36 -16.75 -14.45 17.51
N LYS A 37 -15.96 -15.51 17.38
CA LYS A 37 -16.45 -16.83 16.95
C LYS A 37 -17.46 -17.41 17.94
N GLU A 38 -17.18 -17.29 19.23
CA GLU A 38 -18.09 -17.75 20.29
C GLU A 38 -19.45 -17.03 20.22
N ALA A 39 -19.43 -15.72 20.01
CA ALA A 39 -20.66 -14.92 19.86
C ALA A 39 -21.40 -15.14 18.53
N ASN A 40 -20.72 -15.64 17.48
CA ASN A 40 -21.26 -15.73 16.12
C ASN A 40 -21.07 -17.14 15.52
N GLN A 41 -21.57 -18.18 16.19
CA GLN A 41 -21.41 -19.58 15.75
C GLN A 41 -21.99 -19.87 14.35
N ASN A 42 -23.06 -19.16 13.96
CA ASN A 42 -23.64 -19.27 12.61
C ASN A 42 -22.64 -18.84 11.52
N ASP A 43 -21.90 -17.76 11.76
CA ASP A 43 -20.88 -17.26 10.84
C ASP A 43 -19.74 -18.28 10.72
N VAL A 44 -19.29 -18.83 11.86
CA VAL A 44 -18.25 -19.86 11.86
C VAL A 44 -18.67 -21.06 11.03
N THR A 45 -19.89 -21.55 11.24
CA THR A 45 -20.46 -22.68 10.49
C THR A 45 -20.54 -22.36 9.00
N TYR A 46 -21.09 -21.19 8.65
CA TYR A 46 -21.23 -20.76 7.26
C TYR A 46 -19.87 -20.64 6.55
N TYR A 47 -18.90 -19.92 7.15
CA TYR A 47 -17.59 -19.74 6.51
C TYR A 47 -16.80 -21.04 6.44
N THR A 48 -16.93 -21.94 7.42
CA THR A 48 -16.33 -23.28 7.35
C THR A 48 -16.89 -24.07 6.16
N ARG A 49 -18.21 -23.99 5.95
CA ARG A 49 -18.88 -24.62 4.82
C ARG A 49 -18.43 -24.00 3.49
N VAL A 50 -18.33 -22.68 3.40
CA VAL A 50 -17.88 -22.00 2.18
C VAL A 50 -16.45 -22.39 1.81
N VAL A 51 -15.54 -22.48 2.78
CA VAL A 51 -14.14 -22.88 2.52
C VAL A 51 -14.04 -24.33 2.03
N SER A 52 -14.87 -25.23 2.55
CA SER A 52 -14.86 -26.65 2.17
C SER A 52 -15.60 -26.94 0.86
N GLU A 53 -16.78 -26.35 0.66
CA GLU A 53 -17.65 -26.64 -0.50
C GLU A 53 -17.38 -25.72 -1.70
N ALA A 54 -16.91 -24.50 -1.49
CA ALA A 54 -16.72 -23.49 -2.53
C ALA A 54 -15.44 -22.65 -2.30
N PRO A 55 -14.24 -23.24 -2.36
CA PRO A 55 -12.99 -22.56 -2.03
C PRO A 55 -12.68 -21.34 -2.92
N GLU A 56 -13.08 -21.37 -4.19
CA GLU A 56 -12.96 -20.20 -5.08
C GLU A 56 -13.83 -19.04 -4.60
N ARG A 57 -15.05 -19.34 -4.14
CA ARG A 57 -15.93 -18.33 -3.57
C ARG A 57 -15.34 -17.78 -2.27
N ALA A 58 -14.74 -18.62 -1.43
CA ALA A 58 -14.05 -18.18 -0.22
C ALA A 58 -12.91 -17.20 -0.55
N ARG A 59 -12.08 -17.53 -1.55
CA ARG A 59 -11.01 -16.65 -2.06
C ARG A 59 -11.58 -15.31 -2.53
N ASP A 60 -12.63 -15.33 -3.36
CA ASP A 60 -13.19 -14.12 -3.93
C ASP A 60 -13.85 -13.23 -2.86
N MET A 61 -14.42 -13.83 -1.80
CA MET A 61 -14.93 -13.08 -0.65
C MET A 61 -13.83 -12.35 0.12
N LEU A 62 -12.64 -12.94 0.23
CA LEU A 62 -11.48 -12.27 0.83
C LEU A 62 -11.01 -11.10 -0.05
N LEU A 63 -10.86 -11.33 -1.36
CA LEU A 63 -10.48 -10.28 -2.31
C LEU A 63 -11.50 -9.15 -2.36
N TYR A 64 -12.79 -9.47 -2.24
CA TYR A 64 -13.87 -8.48 -2.19
C TYR A 64 -13.75 -7.57 -0.96
N LYS A 65 -13.43 -8.12 0.22
CA LYS A 65 -13.20 -7.30 1.42
C LYS A 65 -12.00 -6.36 1.25
N ASP A 66 -10.92 -6.84 0.64
CA ASP A 66 -9.75 -6.01 0.33
C ASP A 66 -10.09 -4.90 -0.68
N MET A 67 -10.90 -5.21 -1.69
CA MET A 67 -11.42 -4.24 -2.65
C MET A 67 -12.28 -3.17 -1.95
N GLN A 68 -13.23 -3.56 -1.11
CA GLN A 68 -14.06 -2.60 -0.35
C GLN A 68 -13.22 -1.68 0.54
N ARG A 69 -12.18 -2.22 1.18
CA ARG A 69 -11.24 -1.42 1.97
C ARG A 69 -10.49 -0.42 1.08
N HIS A 70 -10.04 -0.85 -0.10
CA HIS A 70 -9.41 0.04 -1.06
C HIS A 70 -10.34 1.16 -1.51
N GLU A 71 -11.59 0.84 -1.86
CA GLU A 71 -12.61 1.84 -2.23
C GLU A 71 -12.87 2.84 -1.11
N ALA A 72 -12.92 2.37 0.15
CA ALA A 72 -13.06 3.26 1.29
C ALA A 72 -11.87 4.22 1.44
N ASP A 73 -10.63 3.73 1.27
CA ASP A 73 -9.42 4.57 1.25
C ASP A 73 -9.48 5.60 0.10
N MET A 74 -9.96 5.18 -1.08
CA MET A 74 -10.05 6.04 -2.26
C MET A 74 -10.98 7.24 -2.07
N ARG A 75 -12.02 7.13 -1.24
CA ARG A 75 -12.89 8.29 -0.91
C ARG A 75 -12.12 9.45 -0.26
N LEU A 76 -11.08 9.15 0.51
CA LEU A 76 -10.21 10.19 1.07
C LEU A 76 -9.24 10.72 0.01
N VAL A 77 -8.67 9.81 -0.80
CA VAL A 77 -7.77 10.17 -1.92
C VAL A 77 -8.45 11.11 -2.89
N GLU A 78 -9.69 10.82 -3.30
CA GLU A 78 -10.50 11.66 -4.20
C GLU A 78 -10.67 13.08 -3.67
N LYS A 79 -10.89 13.24 -2.36
CA LYS A 79 -11.00 14.55 -1.71
C LYS A 79 -9.67 15.32 -1.70
N GLN A 80 -8.56 14.61 -1.54
CA GLN A 80 -7.22 15.19 -1.49
C GLN A 80 -6.62 15.46 -2.87
N LEU A 81 -7.10 14.76 -3.89
CA LEU A 81 -6.54 14.78 -5.24
C LEU A 81 -6.46 16.19 -5.85
N PRO A 82 -7.47 17.07 -5.76
CA PRO A 82 -7.37 18.43 -6.29
C PRO A 82 -6.24 19.24 -5.61
N GLN A 83 -6.11 19.16 -4.30
CA GLN A 83 -5.06 19.85 -3.56
C GLN A 83 -3.68 19.28 -3.89
N ALA A 84 -3.57 17.96 -4.01
CA ALA A 84 -2.32 17.29 -4.39
C ALA A 84 -1.86 17.71 -5.79
N LYS A 85 -2.79 17.80 -6.76
CA LYS A 85 -2.51 18.30 -8.12
C LYS A 85 -2.03 19.74 -8.10
N ALA A 86 -2.72 20.64 -7.40
CA ALA A 86 -2.32 22.03 -7.29
C ALA A 86 -0.92 22.19 -6.65
N PHE A 87 -0.62 21.41 -5.59
CA PHE A 87 0.71 21.42 -5.00
C PHE A 87 1.77 20.93 -5.98
N TYR A 88 1.50 19.83 -6.69
CA TYR A 88 2.39 19.24 -7.69
C TYR A 88 2.73 20.23 -8.80
N GLU A 89 1.72 20.88 -9.39
CA GLU A 89 1.87 21.86 -10.47
C GLU A 89 2.69 23.08 -10.03
N ALA A 90 2.61 23.47 -8.77
CA ALA A 90 3.42 24.55 -8.19
C ALA A 90 4.88 24.14 -7.89
N GLN A 91 5.26 22.87 -8.04
CA GLN A 91 6.63 22.42 -7.78
C GLN A 91 7.59 22.71 -8.93
N PRO A 92 8.89 22.90 -8.67
CA PRO A 92 9.92 22.89 -9.71
C PRO A 92 9.94 21.55 -10.47
N GLN A 93 10.36 21.59 -11.74
CA GLN A 93 10.38 20.44 -12.64
C GLN A 93 11.18 19.24 -12.10
N GLU A 94 12.24 19.49 -11.33
CA GLU A 94 13.03 18.44 -10.67
C GLU A 94 12.22 17.64 -9.64
N VAL A 95 11.31 18.29 -8.91
CA VAL A 95 10.45 17.63 -7.93
C VAL A 95 9.33 16.88 -8.65
N GLN A 96 8.75 17.47 -9.69
CA GLN A 96 7.75 16.83 -10.54
C GLN A 96 8.28 15.52 -11.14
N THR A 97 9.46 15.58 -11.78
CA THR A 97 10.14 14.42 -12.38
C THR A 97 10.39 13.31 -11.36
N ARG A 98 10.73 13.67 -10.11
CA ARG A 98 10.94 12.69 -9.04
C ARG A 98 9.65 11.99 -8.67
N ILE A 99 8.55 12.73 -8.47
CA ILE A 99 7.24 12.15 -8.20
C ILE A 99 6.83 11.24 -9.37
N ASP A 100 6.94 11.70 -10.61
CA ASP A 100 6.60 10.90 -11.80
C ASP A 100 7.44 9.61 -11.89
N SER A 101 8.73 9.67 -11.56
CA SER A 101 9.59 8.49 -11.56
C SER A 101 9.14 7.41 -10.57
N GLN A 102 8.59 7.80 -9.41
CA GLN A 102 8.04 6.87 -8.42
C GLN A 102 6.71 6.26 -8.87
N LEU A 103 6.01 6.92 -9.81
CA LEU A 103 4.70 6.50 -10.29
C LEU A 103 4.75 5.67 -11.58
N LYS A 104 5.92 5.55 -12.22
CA LYS A 104 6.09 4.94 -13.54
C LYS A 104 5.49 3.53 -13.65
N ASP A 105 5.75 2.69 -12.66
CA ASP A 105 5.34 1.27 -12.67
C ASP A 105 4.10 1.01 -11.80
N VAL A 106 3.45 2.08 -11.31
CA VAL A 106 2.22 1.95 -10.53
C VAL A 106 1.07 1.58 -11.46
N LYS A 107 0.41 0.47 -11.15
CA LYS A 107 -0.77 0.03 -11.91
C LYS A 107 -1.85 1.11 -11.92
N PRO A 108 -2.59 1.31 -13.02
CA PRO A 108 -3.63 2.33 -13.12
C PRO A 108 -4.62 2.34 -11.94
N TYR A 109 -5.01 1.16 -11.47
CA TYR A 109 -5.91 0.98 -10.33
C TYR A 109 -5.43 1.67 -9.03
N TYR A 110 -4.12 1.83 -8.84
CA TYR A 110 -3.54 2.45 -7.64
C TYR A 110 -2.96 3.84 -7.88
N LYS A 111 -3.08 4.37 -9.10
CA LYS A 111 -2.30 5.54 -9.55
C LYS A 111 -2.62 6.80 -8.74
N ASP A 112 -3.89 7.08 -8.49
CA ASP A 112 -4.29 8.28 -7.74
C ASP A 112 -3.87 8.19 -6.26
N LYS A 113 -4.02 7.01 -5.65
CA LYS A 113 -3.57 6.77 -4.27
C LYS A 113 -2.05 6.96 -4.15
N ALA A 114 -1.30 6.41 -5.10
CA ALA A 114 0.15 6.54 -5.13
C ALA A 114 0.56 8.01 -5.35
N PHE A 115 -0.06 8.70 -6.30
CA PHE A 115 0.20 10.11 -6.60
C PHE A 115 -0.02 11.00 -5.37
N VAL A 116 -1.20 10.92 -4.74
CA VAL A 116 -1.49 11.67 -3.51
C VAL A 116 -0.49 11.32 -2.41
N GLY A 117 -0.15 10.04 -2.27
CA GLY A 117 0.86 9.57 -1.31
C GLY A 117 2.24 10.22 -1.51
N GLU A 118 2.76 10.25 -2.75
CA GLU A 118 4.06 10.87 -3.04
C GLU A 118 4.04 12.39 -2.86
N VAL A 119 2.96 13.05 -3.30
CA VAL A 119 2.79 14.49 -3.08
C VAL A 119 2.80 14.84 -1.60
N LEU A 120 2.03 14.12 -0.78
CA LEU A 120 2.00 14.34 0.67
C LEU A 120 3.36 14.05 1.34
N ARG A 121 4.13 13.08 0.83
CA ARG A 121 5.51 12.84 1.32
C ARG A 121 6.43 14.00 1.00
N GLU A 122 6.36 14.57 -0.21
CA GLU A 122 7.16 15.74 -0.56
C GLU A 122 6.75 16.99 0.23
N MET A 123 5.44 17.20 0.47
CA MET A 123 4.95 18.24 1.38
C MET A 123 5.55 18.09 2.78
N ASN A 124 5.49 16.87 3.33
CA ASN A 124 6.04 16.58 4.66
C ASN A 124 7.57 16.74 4.69
N ARG A 125 8.28 16.38 3.61
CA ARG A 125 9.73 16.58 3.50
C ARG A 125 10.08 18.07 3.56
N LYS A 126 9.38 18.91 2.80
CA LYS A 126 9.58 20.37 2.82
C LYS A 126 9.29 20.97 4.19
N ASN A 127 8.19 20.57 4.83
CA ASN A 127 7.83 21.06 6.17
C ASN A 127 8.89 20.67 7.22
N ARG A 128 9.50 19.48 7.13
CA ARG A 128 10.60 19.11 8.03
C ARG A 128 11.87 19.92 7.77
N GLN A 129 12.16 20.23 6.50
CA GLN A 129 13.32 21.04 6.14
C GLN A 129 13.18 22.50 6.61
N THR A 130 11.99 23.08 6.55
CA THR A 130 11.74 24.42 7.08
C THR A 130 11.86 24.44 8.60
N LEU A 131 11.23 23.49 9.31
CA LEU A 131 11.32 23.40 10.77
C LEU A 131 12.76 23.25 11.28
N THR A 132 13.57 22.41 10.61
CA THR A 132 14.98 22.22 10.97
C THR A 132 15.83 23.46 10.67
N ARG A 133 15.61 24.13 9.52
CA ARG A 133 16.30 25.40 9.20
C ARG A 133 15.92 26.53 10.15
N SER A 134 14.65 26.65 10.53
CA SER A 134 14.19 27.67 11.48
C SER A 134 14.67 27.40 12.91
N GLY A 135 14.76 26.12 13.33
CA GLY A 135 15.31 25.74 14.64
C GLY A 135 16.81 26.03 14.79
N ILE A 136 17.59 25.86 13.72
CA ILE A 136 19.03 26.19 13.70
C ILE A 136 19.26 27.72 13.68
N ALA A 137 18.38 28.49 13.07
CA ALA A 137 18.47 29.96 13.07
C ALA A 137 18.21 30.56 14.47
N ALA A 138 17.30 29.95 15.25
CA ALA A 138 16.96 30.40 16.60
C ALA A 138 18.00 30.01 17.68
N SER A 139 18.89 29.05 17.41
CA SER A 139 19.94 28.64 18.37
C SER A 139 21.26 29.39 18.21
N ASN A 140 21.39 30.22 17.17
CA ASN A 140 22.58 31.03 16.87
C ASN A 140 22.31 32.54 17.05
N SER A 141 21.24 32.91 17.75
CA SER A 141 20.87 34.30 18.09
C SER A 141 20.86 34.52 19.60
#